data_AF-A0A7S3K4M7-F1
#
_entry.id   AF-A0A7S3K4M7-F1
#
_cell.length_a   1.000
_cell.length_b   1.000
_cell.length_c   1.000
_cell.angle_alpha   90.00
_cell.angle_beta   90.00
_cell.angle_gamma   90.00
#
_symmetry.space_group_name_H-M   'P 1'
#
loop_
_entity.id
_entity.type
_entity.pdbx_description
1 polymer ?
#
loop_
_entity_poly.entity_id
_entity_poly.type
_entity_poly.pdbx_seq_one_letter_code
_entity_poly.pdbx_strand_id
1 'polypeptide(L)'
;ENLVLVRKMLTTTNIFSKVLSHHRNFFSSQIVKRHGSNRAKRGLYHLKDVRSGNSVSFSERKTRRKWKPNVQTKKFWSQILCCWLRFKVTTHAIKCIDKKGGIDKYILETPESKLNSIAGNNAKRMLLSKLDDSNN
;
A
#
# COMPACT_ATOMS: atom_id res chain seq x y z
N GLU A 1 37.18 46.27 0.22
CA GLU A 1 37.40 45.37 1.37
C GLU A 1 36.16 44.62 1.90
N ASN A 2 34.98 44.66 1.26
CA ASN A 2 33.78 43.94 1.79
C ASN A 2 33.06 43.05 0.77
N LEU A 3 33.78 42.28 -0.06
CA LEU A 3 33.16 41.31 -0.99
C LEU A 3 33.81 39.92 -1.04
N VAL A 4 34.88 39.68 -0.28
CA VAL A 4 35.50 38.33 -0.15
C VAL A 4 35.02 37.59 1.11
N LEU A 5 34.47 38.32 2.09
CA LEU A 5 33.98 37.74 3.36
C LEU A 5 32.55 37.18 3.28
N VAL A 6 31.69 37.67 2.38
CA VAL A 6 30.31 37.15 2.24
C VAL A 6 30.28 35.81 1.47
N ARG A 7 31.31 35.51 0.68
CA ARG A 7 31.46 34.21 -0.01
C ARG A 7 32.16 33.12 0.82
N LYS A 8 32.61 33.43 2.04
CA LYS A 8 33.22 32.45 2.99
C LYS A 8 32.33 32.11 4.20
N MET A 9 31.05 32.49 4.16
CA MET A 9 30.03 32.12 5.17
C MET A 9 29.05 31.04 4.68
N LEU A 10 29.31 30.42 3.52
CA LEU A 10 28.48 29.34 2.94
C LEU A 10 29.24 28.00 2.83
N THR A 11 30.24 27.75 3.67
CA THR A 11 31.07 26.53 3.60
C THR A 11 31.22 25.78 4.91
N THR A 12 30.30 25.92 5.87
CA THR A 12 30.41 25.21 7.16
C THR A 12 29.10 24.69 7.76
N THR A 13 28.10 24.27 6.96
CA THR A 13 27.02 23.42 7.49
C THR A 13 26.49 22.47 6.42
N ASN A 14 27.33 21.59 5.86
CA ASN A 14 26.83 20.49 5.02
C ASN A 14 27.53 19.15 5.28
N ILE A 15 27.95 18.94 6.53
CA ILE A 15 28.32 17.61 7.03
C ILE A 15 27.08 16.90 7.60
N PHE A 16 26.04 17.64 8.01
CA PHE A 16 24.80 17.06 8.53
C PHE A 16 23.79 16.61 7.46
N SER A 17 23.83 17.15 6.24
CA SER A 17 22.93 16.70 5.16
C SER A 17 23.38 15.39 4.51
N LYS A 18 24.66 15.00 4.68
CA LYS A 18 25.21 13.72 4.18
C LYS A 18 25.08 12.58 5.18
N VAL A 19 25.00 12.87 6.49
CA VAL A 19 24.83 11.88 7.57
C VAL A 19 23.35 11.52 7.80
N LEU A 20 22.41 12.39 7.43
CA LEU A 20 20.96 12.13 7.57
C LEU A 20 20.30 11.39 6.39
N SER A 21 21.05 11.01 5.35
CA SER A 21 20.50 10.21 4.23
C SER A 21 20.59 8.70 4.43
N HIS A 22 21.31 8.22 5.47
CA HIS A 22 21.53 6.77 5.68
C HIS A 22 20.82 6.16 6.90
N HIS A 23 20.12 6.96 7.73
CA HIS A 23 19.40 6.47 8.91
C HIS A 23 17.87 6.40 8.75
N ARG A 24 17.34 6.15 7.55
CA ARG A 24 15.91 5.82 7.37
C ARG A 24 15.60 4.34 7.13
N ASN A 25 16.61 3.47 7.00
CA ASN A 25 16.41 2.10 6.51
C ASN A 25 16.96 1.00 7.41
N PHE A 26 17.11 1.22 8.72
CA PHE A 26 17.53 0.14 9.63
C PHE A 26 16.36 -0.48 10.44
N PHE A 27 15.25 0.24 10.62
CA PHE A 27 14.05 -0.26 11.34
C PHE A 27 12.96 -0.87 10.43
N SER A 28 13.23 -1.06 9.14
CA SER A 28 12.27 -1.64 8.19
C SER A 28 12.36 -3.17 8.11
N SER A 29 13.47 -3.77 8.57
CA SER A 29 13.81 -5.18 8.37
C SER A 29 13.02 -6.18 9.24
N GLN A 30 12.17 -5.73 10.17
CA GLN A 30 11.34 -6.61 11.01
C GLN A 30 9.82 -6.50 10.77
N ILE A 31 9.34 -5.89 9.68
CA ILE A 31 7.91 -6.00 9.35
C ILE A 31 7.66 -7.37 8.73
N VAL A 32 7.31 -8.36 9.55
CA VAL A 32 6.87 -9.69 9.08
C VAL A 32 5.75 -9.51 8.06
N LYS A 33 6.03 -9.82 6.78
CA LYS A 33 5.02 -9.83 5.73
C LYS A 33 3.96 -10.86 6.12
N ARG A 34 2.76 -10.40 6.47
CA ARG A 34 1.65 -11.31 6.80
C ARG A 34 1.37 -12.19 5.58
N HIS A 35 1.53 -13.51 5.72
CA HIS A 35 1.14 -14.46 4.69
C HIS A 35 -0.39 -14.41 4.52
N GLY A 36 -0.84 -13.77 3.45
CA GLY A 36 -2.25 -13.80 3.04
C GLY A 36 -2.56 -15.01 2.18
N SER A 37 -3.84 -15.38 2.12
CA SER A 37 -4.34 -16.40 1.22
C SER A 37 -4.05 -16.06 -0.24
N ASN A 38 -3.89 -17.08 -1.08
CA ASN A 38 -3.70 -16.88 -2.53
C ASN A 38 -4.87 -16.11 -3.18
N ARG A 39 -6.04 -16.10 -2.52
CA ARG A 39 -7.18 -15.29 -2.94
C ARG A 39 -6.92 -13.80 -2.69
N ALA A 40 -6.44 -13.45 -1.49
CA ALA A 40 -6.12 -12.06 -1.14
C ALA A 40 -5.01 -11.49 -2.03
N LYS A 41 -3.97 -12.28 -2.33
CA LYS A 41 -2.85 -11.88 -3.19
C LYS A 41 -3.27 -11.45 -4.62
N ARG A 42 -4.37 -11.99 -5.15
CA ARG A 42 -4.86 -11.71 -6.51
C ARG A 42 -5.87 -10.55 -6.59
N GLY A 43 -6.26 -9.97 -5.46
CA GLY A 43 -7.27 -8.89 -5.42
C GLY A 43 -6.94 -7.83 -4.38
N LEU A 44 -7.86 -6.92 -4.10
CA LEU A 44 -7.66 -5.83 -3.15
C LEU A 44 -8.45 -6.11 -1.86
N TYR A 45 -7.74 -6.59 -0.84
CA TYR A 45 -8.37 -7.09 0.39
C TYR A 45 -8.09 -6.21 1.61
N HIS A 46 -7.10 -5.31 1.55
CA HIS A 46 -6.76 -4.38 2.62
C HIS A 46 -6.65 -5.09 3.98
N LEU A 47 -5.75 -6.09 4.03
CA LEU A 47 -5.52 -6.99 5.18
C LEU A 47 -6.69 -7.88 5.62
N LYS A 48 -7.86 -7.83 4.97
CA LYS A 48 -8.94 -8.78 5.26
C LYS A 48 -8.61 -10.14 4.65
N ASP A 49 -8.78 -11.20 5.42
CA ASP A 49 -8.63 -12.56 4.91
C ASP A 49 -9.66 -13.48 5.56
N VAL A 50 -9.73 -14.71 5.07
CA VAL A 50 -10.56 -15.76 5.66
C VAL A 50 -10.04 -16.07 7.06
N ARG A 51 -10.93 -15.93 8.05
CA ARG A 51 -10.64 -16.35 9.43
C ARG A 51 -11.20 -17.75 9.67
N SER A 52 -10.47 -18.58 10.38
CA SER A 52 -10.91 -19.91 10.82
C SER A 52 -11.15 -19.92 12.33
N GLY A 53 -12.07 -20.77 12.78
CA GLY A 53 -12.38 -20.92 14.19
C GLY A 53 -13.51 -21.92 14.41
N ASN A 54 -14.18 -21.83 15.55
CA ASN A 54 -15.23 -22.76 15.94
C ASN A 54 -16.59 -22.05 16.03
N SER A 55 -17.65 -22.79 15.70
CA SER A 55 -19.00 -22.53 16.21
C SER A 55 -19.11 -23.27 17.54
N VAL A 56 -19.57 -22.60 18.59
CA VAL A 56 -19.69 -23.18 19.92
C VAL A 56 -21.18 -23.23 20.26
N SER A 57 -21.70 -24.41 20.61
CA SER A 57 -23.07 -24.56 21.10
C SER A 57 -23.19 -24.11 22.56
N PHE A 58 -24.43 -24.00 23.05
CA PHE A 58 -24.70 -23.77 24.47
C PHE A 58 -24.07 -24.84 25.37
N SER A 59 -24.05 -26.09 24.91
CA SER A 59 -23.35 -27.22 25.55
C SER A 59 -21.83 -27.28 25.25
N GLU A 60 -21.24 -26.18 24.80
CA GLU A 60 -19.81 -26.02 24.48
C GLU A 60 -19.24 -26.98 23.42
N ARG A 61 -20.09 -27.65 22.63
CA ARG A 61 -19.62 -28.47 21.49
C ARG A 61 -19.05 -27.55 20.42
N LYS A 62 -17.81 -27.84 19.97
CA LYS A 62 -17.05 -27.02 19.03
C LYS A 62 -17.04 -27.64 17.63
N THR A 63 -17.59 -26.93 16.65
CA THR A 63 -17.57 -27.35 15.23
C THR A 63 -16.74 -26.38 14.40
N ARG A 64 -15.85 -26.87 13.52
CA ARG A 64 -14.99 -26.01 12.69
C ARG A 64 -15.84 -25.17 11.72
N ARG A 65 -15.55 -23.86 11.64
CA ARG A 65 -16.15 -22.93 10.67
C ARG A 65 -15.13 -21.95 10.10
N LYS A 66 -15.52 -21.24 9.04
CA LYS A 66 -14.74 -20.18 8.40
C LYS A 66 -15.59 -18.92 8.24
N TRP A 67 -15.01 -17.74 8.49
CA TRP A 67 -15.60 -16.44 8.19
C TRP A 67 -14.92 -15.84 6.97
N LYS A 68 -15.65 -15.73 5.86
CA LYS A 68 -15.15 -15.15 4.62
C LYS A 68 -15.43 -13.63 4.61
N PRO A 69 -14.50 -12.80 4.12
CA PRO A 69 -14.80 -11.39 3.87
C PRO A 69 -15.82 -11.27 2.73
N ASN A 70 -16.61 -10.20 2.75
CA ASN A 70 -17.52 -9.87 1.65
C ASN A 70 -16.70 -9.33 0.46
N VAL A 71 -16.57 -10.13 -0.59
CA VAL A 71 -15.75 -9.85 -1.78
C VAL A 71 -16.66 -9.69 -2.99
N GLN A 72 -16.44 -8.61 -3.74
CA GLN A 72 -17.19 -8.27 -4.94
C GLN A 72 -16.23 -8.06 -6.12
N THR A 73 -16.67 -8.33 -7.35
CA THR A 73 -15.91 -7.99 -8.56
C THR A 73 -16.39 -6.63 -9.04
N LYS A 74 -15.51 -5.63 -9.03
CA LYS A 74 -15.85 -4.25 -9.42
C LYS A 74 -14.80 -3.69 -10.40
N LYS A 75 -15.25 -2.77 -11.24
CA LYS A 75 -14.39 -1.98 -12.14
C LYS A 75 -14.22 -0.59 -11.53
N PHE A 76 -13.01 -0.06 -11.58
CA PHE A 76 -12.67 1.29 -11.14
C PHE A 76 -12.03 2.01 -12.32
N TRP A 77 -12.42 3.26 -12.54
CA TRP A 77 -11.76 4.10 -13.53
C TRP A 77 -10.43 4.61 -12.97
N SER A 78 -9.35 4.40 -13.72
CA SER A 78 -8.04 4.99 -13.44
C SER A 78 -7.85 6.22 -14.31
N GLN A 79 -7.59 7.37 -13.69
CA GLN A 79 -7.31 8.61 -14.40
C GLN A 79 -5.90 8.59 -14.99
N ILE A 80 -4.94 8.03 -14.27
CA ILE A 80 -3.53 7.98 -14.70
C ILE A 80 -3.36 7.02 -15.90
N LEU A 81 -4.02 5.86 -15.86
CA LEU A 81 -3.94 4.87 -16.95
C LEU A 81 -5.00 5.08 -18.03
N CYS A 82 -5.93 6.03 -17.85
CA CYS A 82 -7.08 6.27 -18.73
C CYS A 82 -7.86 5.00 -19.09
N CYS A 83 -8.00 4.06 -18.14
CA CYS A 83 -8.62 2.77 -18.40
C CYS A 83 -9.38 2.22 -17.20
N TRP A 84 -10.23 1.22 -17.46
CA TRP A 84 -11.00 0.53 -16.42
C TRP A 84 -10.20 -0.63 -15.82
N LEU A 85 -9.88 -0.53 -14.53
CA LEU A 85 -9.23 -1.59 -13.78
C LEU A 85 -10.26 -2.49 -13.10
N ARG A 86 -10.24 -3.79 -13.39
CA ARG A 86 -11.15 -4.78 -12.79
C ARG A 86 -10.46 -5.57 -11.69
N PHE A 87 -11.00 -5.52 -10.47
CA PHE A 87 -10.46 -6.24 -9.32
C PHE A 87 -11.54 -7.02 -8.56
N LYS A 88 -11.10 -8.10 -7.88
CA LYS A 88 -11.86 -8.67 -6.76
C LYS A 88 -11.51 -7.87 -5.51
N VAL A 89 -12.49 -7.18 -4.95
CA VAL A 89 -12.29 -6.20 -3.88
C VAL A 89 -13.21 -6.51 -2.71
N THR A 90 -12.69 -6.39 -1.49
CA THR A 90 -13.55 -6.49 -0.30
C THR A 90 -14.36 -5.22 -0.11
N THR A 91 -15.55 -5.30 0.47
CA THR A 91 -16.36 -4.09 0.75
C THR A 91 -15.62 -3.09 1.63
N HIS A 92 -14.75 -3.55 2.53
CA HIS A 92 -13.87 -2.68 3.31
C HIS A 92 -12.86 -1.95 2.43
N ALA A 93 -12.21 -2.64 1.49
CA ALA A 93 -11.29 -2.01 0.55
C ALA A 93 -12.00 -1.02 -0.38
N ILE A 94 -13.25 -1.28 -0.79
CA ILE A 94 -14.08 -0.30 -1.54
C ILE A 94 -14.21 1.00 -0.72
N LYS A 95 -14.63 0.91 0.55
CA LYS A 95 -14.73 2.08 1.43
C LYS A 95 -13.39 2.81 1.60
N CYS A 96 -12.27 2.09 1.65
CA CYS A 96 -10.94 2.68 1.72
C CYS A 96 -10.56 3.40 0.42
N ILE A 97 -10.95 2.86 -0.74
CA ILE A 97 -10.75 3.51 -2.05
C ILE A 97 -11.54 4.82 -2.10
N ASP A 98 -12.81 4.79 -1.68
CA ASP A 98 -13.68 5.97 -1.65
C ASP A 98 -13.14 7.02 -0.68
N LYS A 99 -12.71 6.61 0.52
CA LYS A 99 -12.09 7.50 1.51
C LYS A 99 -10.82 8.17 0.99
N LYS A 100 -10.08 7.50 0.11
CA LYS A 100 -8.89 8.05 -0.54
C LYS A 100 -9.23 8.88 -1.78
N GLY A 101 -10.47 8.89 -2.24
CA GLY A 101 -10.89 9.67 -3.41
C GLY A 101 -10.52 9.04 -4.75
N GLY A 102 -10.33 7.72 -4.80
CA GLY A 102 -10.10 7.00 -6.07
C GLY A 102 -9.13 5.84 -5.96
N ILE A 103 -9.12 4.98 -6.99
CA ILE A 103 -8.30 3.77 -7.04
C ILE A 103 -6.81 4.09 -7.16
N ASP A 104 -6.45 5.07 -7.97
CA ASP A 104 -5.06 5.45 -8.23
C ASP A 104 -4.39 5.94 -6.94
N LYS A 105 -5.03 6.90 -6.27
CA LYS A 105 -4.57 7.44 -4.98
C LYS A 105 -4.52 6.36 -3.91
N TYR A 106 -5.52 5.48 -3.86
CA TYR A 106 -5.51 4.34 -2.94
C TYR A 106 -4.28 3.43 -3.14
N ILE A 107 -3.95 3.08 -4.40
CA ILE A 107 -2.81 2.19 -4.69
C ILE A 107 -1.47 2.88 -4.40
N LEU A 108 -1.34 4.16 -4.75
CA LEU A 108 -0.10 4.92 -4.56
C LEU A 108 0.19 5.20 -3.08
N GLU A 109 -0.81 5.69 -2.33
CA GLU A 109 -0.63 6.09 -0.92
C GLU A 109 -0.64 4.91 0.05
N THR A 110 -1.35 3.82 -0.26
CA THR A 110 -1.41 2.68 0.67
C THR A 110 -0.06 1.96 0.70
N PRO A 111 0.50 1.68 1.90
CA PRO A 111 1.74 0.93 2.00
C PRO A 111 1.54 -0.51 1.52
N GLU A 112 2.57 -1.09 0.90
CA GLU A 112 2.52 -2.45 0.34
C GLU A 112 2.18 -3.50 1.39
N SER A 113 2.59 -3.28 2.65
CA SER A 113 2.27 -4.14 3.79
C SER A 113 0.75 -4.25 4.03
N LYS A 114 0.00 -3.14 3.88
CA LYS A 114 -1.47 -3.13 4.02
C LYS A 114 -2.17 -3.61 2.77
N LEU A 115 -1.61 -3.30 1.59
CA LEU A 115 -2.15 -3.76 0.32
C LEU A 115 -2.10 -5.29 0.23
N ASN A 116 -0.96 -5.88 0.62
CA ASN A 116 -0.66 -7.32 0.63
C ASN A 116 -1.18 -8.07 -0.60
N SER A 117 -0.97 -7.47 -1.78
CA SER A 117 -1.57 -7.92 -3.04
C SER A 117 -0.55 -7.83 -4.17
N ILE A 118 -0.37 -8.93 -4.90
CA ILE A 118 0.46 -8.98 -6.10
C ILE A 118 -0.21 -8.14 -7.19
N ALA A 119 -1.52 -8.29 -7.39
CA ALA A 119 -2.25 -7.53 -8.39
C ALA A 119 -2.20 -6.02 -8.10
N GLY A 120 -2.36 -5.63 -6.83
CA GLY A 120 -2.25 -4.24 -6.42
C GLY A 120 -0.83 -3.68 -6.60
N ASN A 121 0.20 -4.44 -6.26
CA ASN A 121 1.59 -4.01 -6.47
C ASN A 121 1.94 -3.89 -7.96
N ASN A 122 1.44 -4.80 -8.80
CA ASN A 122 1.62 -4.70 -10.25
C ASN A 122 0.96 -3.43 -10.81
N ALA A 123 -0.28 -3.14 -10.39
CA ALA A 123 -0.95 -1.90 -10.76
C ALA A 123 -0.18 -0.66 -10.25
N LYS A 124 0.39 -0.72 -9.04
CA LYS A 124 1.24 0.36 -8.52
C LYS A 124 2.44 0.64 -9.43
N ARG A 125 3.13 -0.40 -9.90
CA ARG A 125 4.26 -0.23 -10.83
C ARG A 125 3.82 0.39 -12.15
N MET A 126 2.69 -0.04 -12.71
CA MET A 126 2.13 0.54 -13.94
C MET A 126 1.75 2.02 -13.78
N LEU A 127 1.20 2.40 -12.63
CA LEU A 127 0.87 3.79 -12.35
C LEU A 127 2.13 4.65 -12.24
N LEU A 128 3.14 4.16 -11.51
CA LEU A 128 4.41 4.89 -11.34
C LEU A 128 5.11 5.07 -12.69
N SER A 129 5.23 4.02 -13.50
CA SER A 129 5.86 4.14 -14.83
C SER A 129 5.13 5.16 -15.71
N LYS A 130 3.80 5.19 -15.65
CA LYS A 130 3.01 6.12 -16.47
C LYS A 130 3.16 7.58 -16.00
N LEU A 131 3.36 7.80 -14.69
CA LEU A 131 3.66 9.12 -14.15
C LEU A 131 5.06 9.58 -14.58
N ASP A 132 6.04 8.67 -14.57
CA ASP A 132 7.40 8.99 -15.02
C ASP A 132 7.42 9.41 -16.49
N ASP A 133 6.67 8.72 -17.36
CA ASP A 133 6.51 9.08 -18.78
C ASP A 133 5.89 10.47 -18.99
N SER A 134 5.08 10.97 -18.05
CA SER A 134 4.43 12.28 -18.17
C SER A 134 5.27 13.45 -17.67
N ASN A 135 6.29 13.16 -16.86
CA ASN A 135 7.21 14.16 -16.31
C ASN A 135 8.43 14.41 -17.20
N ASN A 136 8.63 13.56 -18.21
CA ASN A 136 9.70 13.64 -19.20
C ASN A 136 9.13 14.16 -20.53
#